data_AF-H2J464-F1
#
_entry.id   AF-H2J464-F1
#
_cell.length_a   1.000
_cell.length_b   1.000
_cell.length_c   1.000
_cell.angle_alpha   90.00
_cell.angle_beta   90.00
_cell.angle_gamma   90.00
#
_symmetry.space_group_name_H-M   'P 1'
#
loop_
_entity.id
_entity.type
_entity.pdbx_description
1 polymer ?
#
loop_
_entity_poly.entity_id
_entity_poly.type
_entity_poly.pdbx_seq_one_letter_code
_entity_poly.pdbx_strand_id
1 'polypeptide(L)' 'MRLDKFLKVNRIIKRRTVANELAKAGKILKNEKTLKPSYEVKPGDIISIILYNKKIIFKVTDNYKIEIINEIFNDNKD' A
#
# COMPACT_ATOMS: atom_id res chain seq x y z
N MET A 1 -3.16 13.17 -0.38
CA MET A 1 -2.80 12.81 1.03
C MET A 1 -1.52 11.98 1.03
N ARG A 2 -0.58 12.18 1.96
CA ARG A 2 0.65 11.36 2.02
C ARG A 2 0.34 9.86 2.17
N LEU A 3 1.15 9.01 1.52
CA LEU A 3 1.03 7.54 1.50
C LEU A 3 0.89 6.92 2.90
N ASP A 4 1.76 7.31 3.83
CA ASP A 4 1.75 6.79 5.20
C ASP A 4 0.46 7.13 5.97
N LYS A 5 -0.05 8.37 5.81
CA LYS A 5 -1.34 8.79 6.37
C LYS A 5 -2.49 8.02 5.72
N PHE A 6 -2.45 7.88 4.39
CA PHE A 6 -3.48 7.16 3.63
C PHE A 6 -3.63 5.70 4.08
N LEU A 7 -2.52 4.96 4.16
CA LEU A 7 -2.53 3.56 4.55
C LEU A 7 -2.98 3.37 6.01
N LYS A 8 -2.65 4.30 6.91
CA LYS A 8 -3.08 4.27 8.31
C LYS A 8 -4.57 4.53 8.47
N VAL A 9 -5.12 5.54 7.76
CA VAL A 9 -6.55 5.89 7.82
C VAL A 9 -7.41 4.76 7.26
N ASN A 10 -6.97 4.12 6.16
CA ASN A 10 -7.65 2.97 5.57
C ASN A 10 -7.29 1.63 6.25
N ARG A 11 -6.62 1.67 7.41
CA ARG A 11 -6.29 0.50 8.26
C ARG A 11 -5.47 -0.60 7.58
N ILE A 12 -4.79 -0.30 6.48
CA ILE A 12 -3.83 -1.22 5.83
C ILE A 12 -2.63 -1.48 6.74
N ILE A 13 -2.19 -0.46 7.47
CA ILE A 13 -1.10 -0.55 8.45
C ILE A 13 -1.53 -0.07 9.83
N LYS A 14 -0.91 -0.62 10.86
CA LYS A 14 -1.12 -0.20 12.26
C LYS A 14 -0.35 1.06 12.64
N ARG A 15 0.84 1.32 12.07
CA ARG A 15 1.69 2.48 12.43
C ARG A 15 2.25 3.12 11.17
N ARG A 16 2.29 4.46 11.12
CA ARG A 16 2.79 5.23 9.95
C ARG A 16 4.25 4.92 9.61
N THR A 17 5.08 4.59 10.60
CA THR A 17 6.49 4.21 10.42
C THR A 17 6.65 2.98 9.51
N VAL A 18 5.72 2.03 9.58
CA VAL A 18 5.71 0.81 8.76
C VAL A 18 5.60 1.16 7.27
N ALA A 19 4.78 2.16 6.90
CA ALA A 19 4.69 2.57 5.49
C ALA A 19 6.03 3.12 4.97
N ASN A 20 6.79 3.84 5.80
CA ASN A 20 8.09 4.37 5.39
C ASN A 20 9.10 3.24 5.18
N GLU A 21 9.13 2.25 6.06
CA GLU A 21 10.00 1.06 5.94
C GLU A 21 9.67 0.27 4.69
N LEU A 22 8.38 0.00 4.43
CA LEU A 22 7.93 -0.74 3.25
C LEU A 22 8.23 0.01 1.95
N ALA A 23 8.01 1.31 1.89
CA ALA A 23 8.35 2.13 0.73
C ALA A 23 9.87 2.12 0.46
N LYS A 24 10.70 2.27 1.50
CA LYS A 24 12.18 2.17 1.37
C LYS A 24 12.65 0.80 0.91
N ALA A 25 11.98 -0.27 1.36
CA ALA A 25 12.27 -1.65 0.96
C ALA A 25 11.72 -2.03 -0.43
N GLY A 26 11.15 -1.09 -1.19
CA GLY A 26 10.59 -1.36 -2.51
C GLY A 26 9.26 -2.15 -2.49
N LYS A 27 8.65 -2.32 -1.32
CA LYS A 27 7.44 -3.15 -1.12
C LYS A 27 6.13 -2.42 -1.41
N ILE A 28 6.18 -1.15 -1.82
CA ILE A 28 5.02 -0.38 -2.25
C ILE A 28 5.25 0.09 -3.68
N LEU A 29 4.38 -0.34 -4.58
CA LEU A 29 4.44 -0.02 -6.01
C LEU A 29 3.15 0.66 -6.45
N LYS A 30 3.26 1.61 -7.39
CA LYS A 30 2.15 2.13 -8.18
C LYS A 30 2.41 1.77 -9.63
N ASN A 31 1.50 1.03 -10.26
CA ASN A 31 1.68 0.55 -11.65
C ASN A 31 3.11 0.03 -11.88
N GLU A 32 3.55 -0.89 -11.00
CA GLU A 32 4.87 -1.54 -11.02
C GLU A 32 6.09 -0.64 -10.68
N LYS A 33 5.90 0.66 -10.45
CA LYS A 33 6.98 1.58 -10.04
C LYS A 33 7.00 1.79 -8.53
N THR A 34 8.18 1.70 -7.91
CA THR A 34 8.35 1.94 -6.47
C THR A 34 7.95 3.36 -6.07
N LEU A 35 7.16 3.47 -5.01
CA LEU A 35 6.76 4.75 -4.44
C LEU A 35 7.74 5.22 -3.37
N LYS A 36 8.01 6.53 -3.37
CA LYS A 36 8.72 7.19 -2.27
C LYS A 36 7.82 7.29 -1.03
N PRO A 37 8.37 7.25 0.20
CA PRO A 37 7.58 7.43 1.43
C PRO A 37 6.79 8.75 1.49
N SER A 38 7.29 9.79 0.82
CA SER A 38 6.66 11.10 0.73
C SER A 38 5.56 11.21 -0.35
N TYR A 39 5.30 10.14 -1.11
CA TYR A 39 4.35 10.18 -2.21
C TYR A 39 2.97 10.64 -1.74
N GLU A 40 2.37 11.53 -2.54
CA GLU A 40 0.99 11.95 -2.34
C GLU A 40 0.04 11.09 -3.15
N VAL A 41 -0.77 10.31 -2.44
CA VAL A 41 -1.80 9.45 -3.02
C VAL A 41 -2.88 10.30 -3.67
N LYS A 42 -3.28 9.88 -4.88
CA LYS A 42 -4.33 10.49 -5.71
C LYS A 42 -5.44 9.47 -6.00
N PRO A 43 -6.70 9.91 -6.15
CA PRO A 43 -7.75 9.07 -6.73
C PRO A 43 -7.33 8.47 -8.06
N GLY A 44 -7.76 7.23 -8.31
CA GLY A 44 -7.39 6.44 -9.48
C GLY A 44 -6.03 5.73 -9.37
N ASP A 45 -5.23 6.00 -8.33
CA ASP A 45 -3.99 5.26 -8.11
C ASP A 45 -4.28 3.77 -7.86
N ILE A 46 -3.57 2.90 -8.58
CA ILE A 46 -3.53 1.45 -8.31
C ILE A 46 -2.21 1.17 -7.59
N ILE A 47 -2.31 0.77 -6.33
CA ILE A 47 -1.16 0.55 -5.45
C ILE A 47 -1.12 -0.91 -5.04
N SER A 48 0.05 -1.52 -5.17
CA SER A 48 0.34 -2.82 -4.59
C SER A 48 1.25 -2.66 -3.37
N ILE A 49 0.90 -3.29 -2.27
CA ILE A 49 1.68 -3.31 -1.03
C ILE A 49 1.93 -4.75 -0.58
N ILE A 50 3.19 -5.06 -0.25
CA ILE A 50 3.57 -6.34 0.34
C ILE A 50 3.72 -6.14 1.86
N LEU A 51 2.85 -6.79 2.63
CA LEU A 51 2.83 -6.81 4.09
C LEU A 51 3.10 -8.22 4.57
N TYR A 52 4.19 -8.45 5.31
CA TYR A 52 4.51 -9.77 5.85
C TYR A 52 4.40 -10.87 4.77
N ASN A 53 3.45 -11.79 4.92
CA ASN A 53 3.15 -12.89 4.01
C ASN A 53 1.97 -12.60 3.05
N LYS A 54 1.58 -11.34 2.87
CA LYS A 54 0.47 -10.98 1.97
C LYS A 54 0.79 -9.82 1.06
N LYS A 55 0.29 -9.88 -0.17
CA LYS A 55 0.32 -8.80 -1.15
C LYS A 55 -1.10 -8.32 -1.40
N ILE A 56 -1.36 -7.03 -1.16
CA ILE A 56 -2.66 -6.39 -1.40
C ILE A 56 -2.50 -5.45 -2.58
N ILE A 57 -3.40 -5.54 -3.55
CA ILE A 57 -3.53 -4.60 -4.67
C ILE A 57 -4.88 -3.91 -4.51
N PHE A 58 -4.85 -2.58 -4.47
CA PHE A 58 -6.07 -1.79 -4.32
C PHE A 58 -6.05 -0.56 -5.21
N LYS A 59 -7.24 -0.10 -5.58
CA LYS A 59 -7.47 1.20 -6.23
C LYS A 59 -7.87 2.23 -5.18
N VAL A 60 -7.43 3.46 -5.39
CA VAL A 60 -7.86 4.61 -4.59
C VAL A 60 -9.11 5.22 -5.24
N THR A 61 -10.20 5.29 -4.48
CA THR A 61 -11.45 5.91 -4.96
C THR A 61 -11.42 7.43 -4.81
N ASP A 62 -12.37 8.13 -5.43
CA ASP A 62 -12.50 9.60 -5.34
C ASP A 62 -12.68 10.10 -3.90
N ASN A 63 -13.28 9.28 -3.05
CA ASN A 63 -13.46 9.56 -1.62
C ASN A 63 -12.25 9.13 -0.75
N TYR A 64 -11.09 8.89 -1.36
CA TYR A 64 -9.88 8.41 -0.68
C TYR A 64 -10.08 7.12 0.13
N LYS A 65 -10.98 6.24 -0.33
CA LYS A 65 -11.12 4.88 0.19
C LYS A 65 -10.32 3.92 -0.68
N ILE A 66 -10.15 2.72 -0.15
CA ILE A 66 -9.55 1.60 -0.88
C ILE A 66 -10.67 0.73 -1.47
N GLU A 67 -10.46 0.31 -2.70
CA GLU A 67 -11.19 -0.77 -3.34
C GLU A 67 -10.18 -1.90 -3.59
N ILE A 68 -10.32 -3.03 -2.91
CA ILE A 68 -9.38 -4.15 -3.05
C ILE A 68 -9.64 -4.81 -4.41
N ILE A 69 -8.61 -4.85 -5.25
CA ILE A 69 -8.64 -5.54 -6.54
C ILE A 69 -8.20 -6.99 -6.35
N ASN A 70 -7.16 -7.22 -5.54
CA ASN A 70 -6.62 -8.55 -5.29
C ASN A 70 -5.92 -8.60 -3.93
N GLU A 71 -6.00 -9.75 -3.24
CA GLU A 71 -5.22 -10.06 -2.05
C GLU A 71 -4.64 -11.47 -2.21
N ILE A 72 -3.30 -11.55 -2.20
CA ILE A 72 -2.56 -12.80 -2.39
C ILE A 72 -1.86 -13.11 -1.07
N PHE A 73 -2.10 -14.29 -0.50
CA PHE A 73 -1.38 -14.80 0.65
C PHE A 73 -0.27 -15.73 0.17
N ASN A 74 0.96 -15.44 0.55
CA ASN A 74 2.10 -16.31 0.35
C ASN A 74 2.20 -17.21 1.60
N ASP A 75 1.48 -18.33 1.59
CA ASP A 75 1.67 -19.42 2.55
C ASP A 75 2.92 -20.22 2.20
N ASN A 76 4.09 -19.59 2.29
CA ASN A 76 5.34 -20.34 2.41
C ASN A 76 5.52 -20.66 3.90
N LYS A 77 4.85 -21.72 4.35
CA LYS A 77 5.24 -22.45 5.55
C LYS A 77 6.50 -23.23 5.21
N ASP A 78 7.66 -22.66 5.49
CA ASP A 78 8.86 -23.44 5.79
C ASP A 78 8.91 -23.70 7.31
#